data_AF-A0A399SSK0-F1
#
_entry.id   AF-A0A399SSK0-F1
#
_cell.length_a   1.000
_cell.length_b   1.000
_cell.length_c   1.000
_cell.angle_alpha   90.00
_cell.angle_beta   90.00
_cell.angle_gamma   90.00
#
_symmetry.space_group_name_H-M   'P 1'
#
loop_
_entity.id
_entity.type
_entity.pdbx_description
1 polymer ?
#
loop_
_entity_poly.entity_id
_entity_poly.type
_entity_poly.pdbx_seq_one_letter_code
_entity_poly.pdbx_strand_id
1 'polypeptide(L)' 'PLWLPPLAAGMLARSDAGIRALGAGRRPLAETMRDVLADERARGTDRPRASGLTRDEELEAIATLG' A
#
# COMPACT_ATOMS: atom_id res chain seq x y z
N PRO A 1 13.02 5.95 18.30
CA PRO A 1 13.72 4.96 17.44
C PRO A 1 12.81 3.76 17.10
N LEU A 2 12.35 3.69 15.84
CA LEU A 2 11.42 2.68 15.30
C LEU A 2 12.10 1.35 14.92
N TRP A 3 13.20 0.99 15.57
CA TRP A 3 13.95 -0.22 15.23
C TRP A 3 13.53 -1.36 16.16
N LEU A 4 13.22 -2.52 15.55
CA LEU A 4 12.89 -3.74 16.28
C LEU A 4 14.12 -4.25 17.05
N PRO A 5 13.93 -4.86 18.24
CA PRO A 5 15.03 -5.50 18.97
C PRO A 5 15.62 -6.65 18.12
N PRO A 6 16.92 -6.97 18.26
CA PRO A 6 17.56 -8.05 17.49
C PRO A 6 16.85 -9.41 17.60
N LEU A 7 16.23 -9.69 18.76
CA LEU A 7 15.44 -10.91 18.99
C LEU A 7 14.17 -10.99 18.13
N ALA A 8 13.69 -9.86 17.60
CA ALA A 8 12.56 -9.78 16.69
C ALA A 8 12.99 -9.71 15.21
N ALA A 9 14.24 -10.08 14.90
CA ALA A 9 14.71 -10.17 13.52
C ALA A 9 13.81 -11.11 12.71
N GLY A 10 13.36 -10.65 11.55
CA GLY A 10 12.47 -11.42 10.68
C GLY A 10 11.01 -11.48 11.14
N MET A 11 10.59 -10.76 12.18
CA MET A 11 9.18 -10.67 12.60
C MET A 11 8.23 -10.29 11.46
N LEU A 12 8.72 -9.50 10.50
CA LEU A 12 7.97 -9.06 9.32
C LEU A 12 8.41 -9.77 8.02
N ALA A 13 9.24 -10.82 8.11
CA ALA A 13 9.64 -11.59 6.94
C ALA A 13 8.43 -12.28 6.33
N ARG A 14 8.23 -12.07 5.03
CA ARG A 14 7.18 -12.72 4.24
C ARG A 14 7.84 -13.44 3.08
N SER A 15 7.45 -14.69 2.85
CA SER A 15 7.89 -15.50 1.71
C SER A 15 6.69 -15.84 0.84
N ASP A 16 6.86 -15.73 -0.48
CA ASP A 16 5.90 -16.19 -1.48
C ASP A 16 6.29 -17.56 -2.07
N ALA A 17 7.25 -18.26 -1.47
CA ALA A 17 7.72 -19.56 -1.98
C ALA A 17 6.60 -20.59 -2.12
N GLY A 18 5.66 -20.64 -1.17
CA GLY A 18 4.53 -21.57 -1.20
C GLY A 18 3.60 -21.36 -2.39
N ILE A 19 3.23 -20.11 -2.69
CA ILE A 19 2.34 -19.81 -3.83
C ILE A 19 3.07 -19.99 -5.16
N ARG A 20 4.37 -19.70 -5.21
CA ARG A 20 5.21 -19.96 -6.39
C ARG A 20 5.37 -21.45 -6.67
N ALA A 21 5.44 -22.30 -5.64
CA ALA A 21 5.48 -23.75 -5.80
C ALA A 21 4.19 -24.32 -6.42
N LEU A 22 3.07 -23.60 -6.29
CA LEU A 22 1.80 -23.92 -6.98
C LEU A 22 1.75 -23.40 -8.43
N GLY A 23 2.86 -22.86 -8.96
CA GLY A 23 2.95 -22.36 -10.33
C GLY A 23 2.55 -20.89 -10.51
N ALA A 24 2.25 -20.16 -9.43
CA ALA A 24 1.91 -18.75 -9.54
C ALA A 24 3.12 -17.89 -9.95
N GLY A 25 2.93 -17.05 -10.97
CA GLY A 25 3.90 -16.06 -11.40
C GLY A 25 3.71 -14.71 -10.71
N ARG A 26 4.81 -14.00 -10.45
CA ARG A 26 4.74 -12.60 -10.01
C ARG A 26 4.58 -11.70 -11.23
N ARG A 27 3.49 -10.93 -11.28
CA ARG A 27 3.32 -9.87 -12.27
C ARG A 27 4.39 -8.78 -12.07
N PRO A 28 5.00 -8.24 -13.15
CA PRO A 28 5.95 -7.13 -13.02
C PRO A 28 5.31 -5.93 -12.30
N LEU A 29 6.02 -5.37 -11.32
CA LEU A 29 5.50 -4.29 -10.47
C LEU A 29 5.06 -3.06 -11.29
N ALA A 30 5.85 -2.70 -12.30
CA ALA A 30 5.54 -1.56 -13.17
C ALA A 30 4.23 -1.75 -13.94
N GLU A 31 3.91 -2.99 -14.31
CA GLU A 31 2.67 -3.33 -14.99
C GLU A 31 1.48 -3.22 -14.04
N THR A 32 1.59 -3.82 -12.86
CA THR A 32 0.59 -3.69 -11.79
C THR A 32 0.33 -2.23 -11.44
N MET A 33 1.37 -1.39 -11.32
CA MET A 33 1.23 0.03 -11.00
C MET A 33 0.47 0.80 -12.07
N ARG A 34 0.73 0.53 -13.36
CA ARG A 34 0.02 1.20 -14.46
C ARG A 34 -1.46 0.86 -14.46
N ASP A 35 -1.79 -0.42 -14.28
CA ASP A 35 -3.18 -0.87 -14.27
C ASP A 35 -3.94 -0.31 -13.08
N VAL A 36 -3.35 -0.37 -11.87
CA VAL A 36 -3.97 0.21 -10.67
C VAL A 36 -4.21 1.70 -10.85
N LEU A 37 -3.26 2.44 -11.44
CA LEU A 37 -3.45 3.87 -11.70
C LEU A 37 -4.57 4.13 -12.71
N ALA A 38 -4.67 3.34 -13.78
CA ALA A 38 -5.75 3.46 -14.75
C ALA A 38 -7.11 3.18 -14.11
N ASP A 39 -7.17 2.15 -13.28
CA ASP A 39 -8.37 1.69 -12.57
C ASP A 39 -8.84 2.72 -11.51
N GLU A 40 -7.93 3.29 -10.71
CA GLU A 40 -8.28 4.38 -9.79
C GLU A 40 -8.78 5.63 -10.51
N ARG A 41 -8.16 5.99 -11.65
CA ARG A 41 -8.65 7.11 -12.46
C ARG A 41 -10.04 6.86 -13.03
N ALA A 42 -10.32 5.64 -13.48
CA ALA A 42 -11.64 5.27 -14.00
C ALA A 42 -12.72 5.31 -12.92
N ARG A 43 -12.39 4.95 -11.67
CA ARG A 43 -13.31 5.03 -10.52
C ARG A 43 -13.51 6.45 -9.98
N GLY A 44 -12.62 7.39 -10.33
CA GLY A 44 -12.57 8.72 -9.76
C GLY A 44 -11.79 8.78 -8.46
N THR A 45 -10.85 9.72 -8.37
CA THR A 45 -9.92 9.84 -7.24
C THR A 45 -10.51 10.52 -6.01
N ASP A 46 -11.65 11.19 -6.14
CA ASP A 46 -12.30 11.94 -5.06
C ASP A 46 -13.38 11.14 -4.32
N ARG A 47 -13.51 9.84 -4.61
CA ARG A 47 -14.49 8.98 -3.97
C ARG A 47 -14.22 8.88 -2.44
N PRO A 48 -15.27 8.82 -1.60
CA PRO A 48 -15.10 8.56 -0.18
C PRO A 48 -14.34 7.24 0.04
N ARG A 49 -13.30 7.27 0.89
CA ARG A 49 -12.56 6.08 1.29
C ARG A 49 -13.16 5.48 2.56
N ALA A 50 -13.25 4.14 2.60
CA ALA A 50 -13.83 3.42 3.73
C ALA A 50 -12.92 3.39 4.98
N SER A 51 -11.68 3.85 4.84
CA SER A 51 -10.70 3.96 5.91
C SER A 51 -9.74 5.11 5.64
N GLY A 52 -9.16 5.64 6.72
CA GLY A 52 -8.30 6.82 6.67
C GLY A 52 -9.07 8.14 6.68
N LEU A 53 -8.33 9.25 6.62
CA LEU A 53 -8.89 10.60 6.67
C LEU A 53 -9.75 10.90 5.44
N THR A 54 -10.81 11.69 5.51
CA THR A 54 -11.40 12.27 4.30
C THR A 54 -10.42 13.26 3.65
N ARG A 55 -10.73 13.73 2.43
CA ARG A 55 -9.92 14.76 1.79
C ARG A 55 -9.90 16.05 2.62
N ASP A 56 -11.02 16.41 3.23
CA ASP A 56 -11.14 17.60 4.06
C ASP A 56 -10.33 17.46 5.35
N GLU A 57 -10.42 16.30 6.02
CA GLU A 57 -9.64 15.99 7.22
C GLU A 57 -8.13 15.96 6.94
N GLU A 58 -7.72 15.44 5.78
CA GLU A 58 -6.32 15.48 5.35
C GLU A 58 -5.83 16.91 5.13
N LEU A 59 -6.62 17.76 4.46
CA LEU A 59 -6.28 19.16 4.23
C LEU A 59 -6.21 19.96 5.53
N GLU A 60 -7.13 19.71 6.47
CA GLU A 60 -7.09 20.29 7.81
C GLU A 60 -5.80 19.90 8.53
N ALA A 61 -5.44 18.61 8.53
CA ALA A 61 -4.21 18.13 9.15
C ALA A 61 -2.97 18.79 8.52
N ILE A 62 -2.91 18.89 7.18
CA ILE A 62 -1.79 19.54 6.47
C ILE A 62 -1.69 21.02 6.86
N ALA A 63 -2.81 21.73 7.01
CA ALA A 63 -2.81 23.13 7.41
C ALA A 63 -2.20 23.35 8.81
N THR A 64 -2.24 22.35 9.70
CA THR A 64 -1.60 22.43 11.02
C THR A 64 -0.08 22.29 11.01
N LEU A 65 0.50 21.84 9.90
CA LEU A 65 1.95 21.63 9.74
C LEU A 65 2.71 22.89 9.28
N GLY A 66 2.04 24.06 9.26
CA GLY A 66 2.57 25.35 8.80
C GLY A 66 4.01 25.65 9.21
#